data_AF-A0A962QK35-F1
#
_entry.id   AF-A0A962QK35-F1
#
_cell.length_a   1.000
_cell.length_b   1.000
_cell.length_c   1.000
_cell.angle_alpha   90.00
_cell.angle_beta   90.00
_cell.angle_gamma   90.00
#
_symmetry.space_group_name_H-M   'P 1'
#
loop_
_entity.id
_entity.type
_entity.pdbx_description
1 polymer ?
#
loop_
_entity_poly.entity_id
_entity_poly.type
_entity_poly.pdbx_seq_one_letter_code
_entity_poly.pdbx_strand_id
1 'polypeptide(L)'
;MSSLADFSDDERALLVCLPYKVGVFVSYADDESGERDDEREMDRLEECIMAIAGLHVSKPFTAEIMRETVEMRDKWPQWAAQSWHVPEEAEKVVNILKSRVSDEELKNYRAALMEIGTAVAEAYGEFGEFDDPDEGGGIFGSILTKITKNLSGLTQDDENHPMNISAAEDSALSQLRSALKP
;
A
#
# COMPACT_ATOMS: atom_id res chain seq x y z
N MET A 1 8.64 3.50 20.73
CA MET A 1 8.17 2.59 19.67
C MET A 1 6.74 2.29 20.02
N SER A 2 5.83 2.76 19.19
CA SER A 2 4.40 2.58 19.41
C SER A 2 3.98 1.15 19.06
N SER A 3 2.89 0.67 19.66
CA SER A 3 2.27 -0.61 19.32
C SER A 3 0.81 -0.41 18.91
N LEU A 4 0.29 -1.31 18.08
CA LEU A 4 -1.14 -1.35 17.78
C LEU A 4 -2.02 -1.48 19.03
N ALA A 5 -1.50 -2.07 20.11
CA ALA A 5 -2.22 -2.21 21.38
C ALA A 5 -2.49 -0.86 22.08
N ASP A 6 -1.79 0.21 21.69
CA ASP A 6 -1.98 1.56 22.24
C ASP A 6 -3.21 2.29 21.65
N PHE A 7 -3.88 1.68 20.66
CA PHE A 7 -5.03 2.24 19.96
C PHE A 7 -6.33 1.58 20.42
N SER A 8 -7.44 2.32 20.36
CA SER A 8 -8.77 1.76 20.58
C SER A 8 -9.11 0.73 19.49
N ASP A 9 -10.09 -0.14 19.74
CA ASP A 9 -10.48 -1.17 18.78
C ASP A 9 -10.90 -0.59 17.42
N ASP A 10 -11.60 0.55 17.42
CA ASP A 10 -12.01 1.25 16.20
C ASP A 10 -10.82 1.86 15.45
N GLU A 11 -9.87 2.46 16.17
CA GLU A 11 -8.64 3.01 15.58
C GLU A 11 -7.76 1.91 15.01
N ARG A 12 -7.62 0.79 15.74
CA ARG A 12 -6.88 -0.39 15.30
C ARG A 12 -7.52 -0.99 14.05
N ALA A 13 -8.85 -1.17 14.05
CA ALA A 13 -9.57 -1.68 12.88
C ALA A 13 -9.30 -0.81 11.64
N LEU A 14 -9.34 0.51 11.80
CA LEU A 14 -9.07 1.45 10.71
C LEU A 14 -7.62 1.37 10.21
N LEU A 15 -6.64 1.35 11.12
CA LEU A 15 -5.22 1.22 10.79
C LEU A 15 -4.93 -0.07 10.02
N VAL A 16 -5.59 -1.16 10.40
CA VAL A 16 -5.35 -2.52 9.91
C VAL A 16 -6.04 -2.77 8.57
N CYS A 17 -7.24 -2.25 8.34
CA CYS A 17 -7.92 -2.43 7.05
C CYS A 17 -7.38 -1.53 5.95
N LEU A 18 -6.88 -0.33 6.31
CA LEU A 18 -6.52 0.70 5.34
C LEU A 18 -5.47 0.25 4.30
N PRO A 19 -4.40 -0.51 4.63
CA PRO A 19 -3.44 -0.99 3.64
C PRO A 19 -4.08 -1.79 2.50
N TYR A 20 -4.98 -2.72 2.82
CA TYR A 20 -5.70 -3.49 1.82
C TYR A 20 -6.69 -2.62 1.04
N LYS A 21 -7.46 -1.77 1.75
CA LYS A 21 -8.43 -0.87 1.10
C LYS A 21 -7.77 0.09 0.11
N VAL A 22 -6.57 0.57 0.41
CA VAL A 22 -5.78 1.42 -0.49
C VAL A 22 -5.50 0.70 -1.81
N GLY A 23 -5.05 -0.56 -1.77
CA GLY A 23 -4.83 -1.33 -2.99
C GLY A 23 -6.11 -1.50 -3.81
N VAL A 24 -7.21 -1.91 -3.16
CA VAL A 24 -8.51 -2.06 -3.83
C VAL A 24 -9.03 -0.73 -4.40
N PHE A 25 -8.84 0.37 -3.69
CA PHE A 25 -9.25 1.70 -4.15
C PHE A 25 -8.52 2.13 -5.42
N VAL A 26 -7.24 1.77 -5.56
CA VAL A 26 -6.46 2.05 -6.76
C VAL A 26 -6.86 1.11 -7.89
N SER A 27 -6.93 -0.19 -7.62
CA SER A 27 -7.37 -1.22 -8.57
C SER A 27 -8.73 -0.88 -9.20
N TYR A 28 -9.72 -0.51 -8.37
CA TYR A 28 -11.06 -0.19 -8.85
C TYR A 28 -11.21 1.22 -9.44
N ALA A 29 -10.12 2.00 -9.55
CA ALA A 29 -10.19 3.34 -10.11
C ALA A 29 -10.57 3.33 -11.59
N ASP A 30 -10.18 2.29 -12.34
CA ASP A 30 -10.30 2.21 -13.80
C ASP A 30 -11.28 1.14 -14.30
N ASP A 31 -12.32 0.80 -13.52
CA ASP A 31 -13.26 -0.31 -13.80
C ASP A 31 -14.03 -0.16 -15.14
N GLU A 32 -13.35 -0.52 -16.24
CA GLU A 32 -13.90 -0.96 -17.52
C GLU A 32 -13.97 -2.51 -17.56
N SER A 33 -14.61 -3.17 -16.59
CA SER A 33 -15.13 -4.55 -16.73
C SER A 33 -14.19 -5.56 -17.44
N GLY A 34 -13.01 -5.81 -16.88
CA GLY A 34 -12.03 -6.76 -17.41
C GLY A 34 -11.49 -7.70 -16.32
N GLU A 35 -12.10 -8.87 -16.16
CA GLU A 35 -11.85 -9.83 -15.06
C GLU A 35 -10.39 -10.32 -14.87
N ARG A 36 -9.47 -10.06 -15.81
CA ARG A 36 -8.07 -10.56 -15.74
C ARG A 36 -7.09 -9.59 -15.11
N ASP A 37 -7.39 -8.30 -15.13
CA ASP A 37 -6.49 -7.26 -14.62
C ASP A 37 -6.61 -7.20 -13.09
N ASP A 38 -7.85 -7.35 -12.60
CA ASP A 38 -8.22 -7.47 -11.19
C ASP A 38 -7.46 -8.58 -10.45
N GLU A 39 -7.26 -9.77 -11.05
CA GLU A 39 -6.58 -10.88 -10.35
C GLU A 39 -5.11 -10.56 -10.07
N ARG A 40 -4.40 -9.96 -11.04
CA ARG A 40 -2.97 -9.63 -10.91
C ARG A 40 -2.74 -8.48 -9.94
N GLU A 41 -3.58 -7.46 -9.99
CA GLU A 41 -3.54 -6.34 -9.05
C GLU A 41 -3.78 -6.79 -7.61
N MET A 42 -4.68 -7.75 -7.42
CA MET A 42 -4.97 -8.32 -6.11
C MET A 42 -3.86 -9.25 -5.61
N ASP A 43 -3.24 -10.05 -6.48
CA ASP A 43 -2.04 -10.83 -6.16
C ASP A 43 -0.89 -9.89 -5.77
N ARG A 44 -0.69 -8.82 -6.54
CA ARG A 44 0.32 -7.79 -6.27
C ARG A 44 0.10 -7.08 -4.94
N LEU A 45 -1.14 -6.74 -4.63
CA LEU A 45 -1.54 -6.15 -3.36
C LEU A 45 -1.14 -7.06 -2.20
N GLU A 46 -1.48 -8.35 -2.29
CA GLU A 46 -1.14 -9.33 -1.28
C GLU A 46 0.38 -9.42 -1.06
N GLU A 47 1.15 -9.59 -2.15
CA GLU A 47 2.60 -9.68 -2.09
C GLU A 47 3.23 -8.45 -1.44
N CYS A 48 2.73 -7.26 -1.77
CA CYS A 48 3.24 -6.00 -1.23
C CYS A 48 2.99 -5.90 0.28
N ILE A 49 1.78 -6.23 0.75
CA ILE A 49 1.46 -6.25 2.18
C ILE A 49 2.33 -7.26 2.92
N MET A 50 2.50 -8.48 2.37
CA MET A 50 3.37 -9.50 2.97
C MET A 50 4.84 -9.06 3.02
N ALA A 51 5.34 -8.38 1.99
CA ALA A 51 6.70 -7.86 1.95
C ALA A 51 6.94 -6.83 3.06
N ILE A 52 6.01 -5.89 3.23
CA ILE A 52 6.11 -4.87 4.29
C ILE A 52 5.98 -5.52 5.68
N ALA A 53 5.12 -6.52 5.84
CA ALA A 53 4.97 -7.29 7.09
C ALA A 53 6.28 -7.95 7.54
N GLY A 54 7.17 -8.28 6.59
CA GLY A 54 8.51 -8.84 6.84
C GLY A 54 9.55 -7.86 7.39
N LEU A 55 9.35 -6.54 7.32
CA LEU A 55 10.34 -5.49 7.64
C LEU A 55 10.58 -5.23 9.14
N HIS A 56 10.30 -6.21 9.99
CA HIS A 56 10.23 -6.14 11.46
C HIS A 56 11.40 -5.41 12.16
N VAL A 57 12.63 -5.51 11.66
CA VAL A 57 13.81 -4.88 12.29
C VAL A 57 13.87 -3.37 12.06
N SER A 58 13.50 -2.91 10.86
CA SER A 58 13.67 -1.50 10.48
C SER A 58 12.41 -0.67 10.71
N LYS A 59 11.22 -1.28 10.65
CA LYS A 59 9.93 -0.57 10.71
C LYS A 59 8.88 -1.36 11.51
N PRO A 60 9.10 -1.55 12.81
CA PRO A 60 8.31 -2.48 13.62
C PRO A 60 6.83 -2.10 13.72
N PHE A 61 6.49 -0.82 13.90
CA PHE A 61 5.08 -0.38 13.97
C PHE A 61 4.34 -0.61 12.65
N THR A 62 4.90 -0.18 11.52
CA THR A 62 4.31 -0.42 10.20
C THR A 62 4.21 -1.91 9.89
N ALA A 63 5.24 -2.70 10.23
CA ALA A 63 5.23 -4.14 10.01
C ALA A 63 4.21 -4.86 10.90
N GLU A 64 3.97 -4.37 12.13
CA GLU A 64 2.91 -4.86 13.02
C GLU A 64 1.53 -4.67 12.39
N ILE A 65 1.26 -3.49 11.84
CA ILE A 65 0.00 -3.23 11.12
C ILE A 65 -0.17 -4.18 9.93
N MET A 66 0.85 -4.33 9.09
CA MET A 66 0.73 -5.20 7.91
C MET A 66 0.57 -6.69 8.26
N ARG A 67 1.17 -7.15 9.36
CA ARG A 67 0.92 -8.52 9.86
C ARG A 67 -0.52 -8.70 10.29
N GLU A 68 -1.05 -7.76 11.07
CA GLU A 68 -2.46 -7.82 11.49
C GLU A 68 -3.40 -7.74 10.27
N THR A 69 -3.05 -6.96 9.23
CA THR A 69 -3.78 -6.91 7.95
C THR A 69 -3.81 -8.29 7.29
N VAL A 70 -2.67 -8.99 7.25
CA VAL A 70 -2.53 -10.35 6.71
C VAL A 70 -3.28 -11.38 7.57
N GLU A 71 -3.24 -11.25 8.89
CA GLU A 71 -3.95 -12.16 9.81
C GLU A 71 -5.47 -12.05 9.66
N MET A 72 -5.98 -10.90 9.21
CA MET A 72 -7.40 -10.64 8.96
C MET A 72 -7.81 -10.80 7.48
N ARG A 73 -7.11 -11.65 6.71
CA ARG A 73 -7.44 -11.97 5.30
C ARG A 73 -8.88 -12.38 5.07
N ASP A 74 -9.50 -13.04 6.04
CA ASP A 74 -10.91 -13.43 5.99
C ASP A 74 -11.87 -12.22 5.89
N LYS A 75 -11.43 -11.03 6.31
CA LYS A 75 -12.21 -9.79 6.26
C LYS A 75 -11.98 -8.96 4.99
N TRP A 76 -10.99 -9.32 4.17
CA TRP A 76 -10.62 -8.56 2.97
C TRP A 76 -11.80 -8.33 2.01
N PRO A 77 -12.67 -9.32 1.72
CA PRO A 77 -13.84 -9.07 0.86
C PRO A 77 -14.80 -8.01 1.44
N GLN A 78 -14.98 -7.99 2.76
CA GLN A 78 -15.79 -6.97 3.43
C GLN A 78 -15.15 -5.58 3.33
N TRP A 79 -13.83 -5.50 3.46
CA TRP A 79 -13.10 -4.23 3.36
C TRP A 79 -13.08 -3.68 1.92
N ALA A 80 -12.97 -4.56 0.92
CA ALA A 80 -13.06 -4.20 -0.49
C ALA A 80 -14.39 -3.50 -0.80
N ALA A 81 -15.49 -4.02 -0.25
CA ALA A 81 -16.82 -3.44 -0.36
C ALA A 81 -16.99 -2.09 0.37
N GLN A 82 -15.92 -1.47 0.87
CA GLN A 82 -15.94 -0.15 1.51
C GLN A 82 -14.73 0.72 1.06
N SER A 83 -14.02 0.33 0.00
CA SER A 83 -12.75 0.95 -0.44
C SER A 83 -12.90 2.38 -0.96
N TRP A 84 -14.11 2.80 -1.36
CA TRP A 84 -14.35 4.15 -1.91
C TRP A 84 -14.20 5.29 -0.87
N HIS A 85 -14.08 4.97 0.42
CA HIS A 85 -13.83 5.95 1.50
C HIS A 85 -12.35 6.09 1.88
N VAL A 86 -11.43 5.50 1.10
CA VAL A 86 -10.00 5.48 1.41
C VAL A 86 -9.40 6.87 1.60
N PRO A 87 -9.68 7.90 0.79
CA PRO A 87 -9.15 9.23 1.03
C PRO A 87 -9.55 9.80 2.41
N GLU A 88 -10.82 9.70 2.80
CA GLU A 88 -11.29 10.20 4.09
C GLU A 88 -10.73 9.37 5.27
N GLU A 89 -10.65 8.06 5.10
CA GLU A 89 -10.05 7.15 6.09
C GLU A 89 -8.56 7.39 6.27
N ALA A 90 -7.83 7.66 5.19
CA ALA A 90 -6.40 7.98 5.21
C ALA A 90 -6.14 9.29 5.96
N GLU A 91 -6.93 10.35 5.71
CA GLU A 91 -6.83 11.61 6.45
C GLU A 91 -7.11 11.38 7.95
N LYS A 92 -8.15 10.62 8.28
CA LYS A 92 -8.48 10.26 9.66
C LYS A 92 -7.33 9.51 10.34
N VAL A 93 -6.71 8.55 9.66
CA VAL A 93 -5.57 7.79 10.19
C VAL A 93 -4.36 8.69 10.40
N VAL A 94 -4.03 9.58 9.47
CA VAL A 94 -2.94 10.55 9.65
C VAL A 94 -3.17 11.40 10.90
N ASN A 95 -4.39 11.89 11.10
CA ASN A 95 -4.75 12.68 12.28
C ASN A 95 -4.62 11.87 13.60
N ILE A 96 -5.04 10.60 13.60
CA ILE A 96 -4.88 9.69 14.76
C ILE A 96 -3.39 9.50 15.08
N LEU A 97 -2.58 9.18 14.07
CA LEU A 97 -1.17 8.85 14.23
C LEU A 97 -0.31 10.06 14.62
N LYS A 98 -0.59 11.24 14.07
CA LYS A 98 0.21 12.48 14.30
C LYS A 98 0.38 12.86 15.77
N SER A 99 -0.54 12.44 16.64
CA SER A 99 -0.47 12.73 18.09
C SER A 99 0.01 11.55 18.96
N ARG A 100 0.20 10.37 18.36
CA ARG A 100 0.43 9.11 19.09
C ARG A 100 1.69 8.34 18.71
N VAL A 101 2.26 8.62 17.55
CA VAL A 101 3.48 7.98 17.08
C VAL A 101 4.55 9.02 16.76
N SER A 102 5.80 8.59 16.62
CA SER A 102 6.88 9.46 16.16
C SER A 102 6.65 9.92 14.71
N ASP A 103 7.21 11.07 14.34
CA ASP A 103 7.18 11.56 12.94
C ASP A 103 7.75 10.53 11.96
N GLU A 104 8.75 9.75 12.40
CA GLU A 104 9.35 8.66 11.62
C GLU A 104 8.36 7.50 11.41
N GLU A 105 7.65 7.05 12.45
CA GLU A 105 6.63 6.00 12.34
C GLU A 105 5.46 6.45 11.45
N LEU A 106 5.00 7.69 11.59
CA LEU A 106 3.98 8.26 10.71
C LEU A 106 4.46 8.34 9.26
N LYS A 107 5.68 8.84 9.03
CA LYS A 107 6.28 8.88 7.69
C LYS A 107 6.36 7.49 7.07
N ASN A 108 6.82 6.50 7.85
CA ASN A 108 6.96 5.11 7.41
C ASN A 108 5.61 4.50 7.02
N TYR A 109 4.57 4.72 7.83
CA TYR A 109 3.23 4.22 7.54
C TYR A 109 2.65 4.86 6.28
N ARG A 110 2.75 6.19 6.11
CA ARG A 110 2.26 6.90 4.92
C ARG A 110 2.94 6.42 3.64
N ALA A 111 4.26 6.25 3.68
CA ALA A 111 5.01 5.76 2.53
C ALA A 111 4.71 4.29 2.22
N ALA A 112 4.41 3.46 3.23
CA ALA A 112 3.92 2.11 3.00
C ALA A 112 2.56 2.07 2.28
N LEU A 113 1.61 2.95 2.67
CA LEU A 113 0.34 3.06 1.97
C LEU A 113 0.51 3.53 0.52
N MET A 114 1.38 4.52 0.29
CA MET A 114 1.68 4.97 -1.08
C MET A 114 2.32 3.87 -1.92
N GLU A 115 3.26 3.11 -1.36
CA GLU A 115 3.91 2.01 -2.09
C GLU A 115 2.89 0.92 -2.46
N ILE A 116 1.97 0.57 -1.56
CA ILE A 116 0.91 -0.38 -1.86
C ILE A 116 0.08 0.11 -3.05
N GLY A 117 -0.39 1.36 -3.03
CA GLY A 117 -1.16 1.93 -4.13
C GLY A 117 -0.36 1.93 -5.44
N THR A 118 0.89 2.38 -5.42
CA THR A 118 1.74 2.42 -6.61
C THR A 118 2.00 1.02 -7.15
N ALA A 119 2.28 0.04 -6.29
CA ALA A 119 2.54 -1.33 -6.72
C ALA A 119 1.33 -1.94 -7.44
N VAL A 120 0.12 -1.68 -6.94
CA VAL A 120 -1.12 -2.11 -7.58
C VAL A 120 -1.29 -1.45 -8.95
N ALA A 121 -1.16 -0.12 -9.03
CA ALA A 121 -1.26 0.59 -10.31
C ALA A 121 -0.20 0.15 -11.35
N GLU A 122 1.01 -0.20 -10.89
CA GLU A 122 2.06 -0.74 -11.77
C GLU A 122 1.71 -2.12 -12.33
N ALA A 123 0.88 -2.92 -11.63
CA ALA A 123 0.53 -4.27 -12.06
C ALA A 123 -0.42 -4.29 -13.27
N TYR A 124 -1.23 -3.25 -13.45
CA TYR A 124 -2.17 -3.11 -14.55
C TYR A 124 -1.45 -3.15 -15.92
N GLY A 125 -0.44 -2.30 -16.13
CA GLY A 125 0.14 -2.15 -17.46
C GLY A 125 1.38 -3.00 -17.76
N GLU A 126 1.64 -4.09 -17.03
CA GLU A 126 2.57 -5.17 -17.48
C GLU A 126 2.02 -5.97 -18.69
N PHE A 127 0.98 -5.50 -19.38
CA PHE A 127 0.37 -6.12 -20.57
C PHE A 127 1.25 -6.18 -21.84
N GLY A 128 2.51 -5.75 -21.79
CA GLY A 128 3.35 -5.53 -22.98
C GLY A 128 4.60 -6.40 -23.11
N GLU A 129 5.41 -6.52 -22.07
CA GLU A 129 6.74 -7.14 -22.17
C GLU A 129 7.13 -7.75 -20.82
N PHE A 130 7.96 -8.80 -20.87
CA PHE A 130 8.50 -9.63 -19.78
C PHE A 130 7.76 -10.93 -19.46
N ASP A 131 7.67 -11.80 -20.48
CA ASP A 131 8.10 -13.18 -20.29
C ASP A 131 9.61 -13.16 -19.98
N ASP A 132 10.01 -13.29 -18.71
CA ASP A 132 11.12 -14.16 -18.30
C ASP A 132 11.31 -14.14 -16.77
N PRO A 133 11.09 -15.28 -16.08
CA PRO A 133 11.47 -15.44 -14.69
C PRO A 133 12.90 -16.00 -14.58
N ASP A 134 13.90 -15.13 -14.41
CA ASP A 134 15.28 -15.51 -14.03
C ASP A 134 15.97 -14.26 -13.41
N GLU A 135 16.79 -14.25 -12.35
CA GLU A 135 17.43 -15.22 -11.46
C GLU A 135 17.47 -14.60 -10.04
N GLY A 136 17.15 -15.39 -8.99
CA GLY A 136 17.69 -15.19 -7.63
C GLY A 136 17.06 -14.14 -6.69
N GLY A 137 16.07 -13.36 -7.12
CA GLY A 137 15.35 -12.43 -6.24
C GLY A 137 14.03 -12.01 -6.86
N GLY A 138 12.98 -12.81 -6.70
CA GLY A 138 11.67 -12.59 -7.32
C GLY A 138 11.04 -11.25 -6.97
N ILE A 139 9.85 -11.01 -7.52
CA ILE A 139 9.02 -9.79 -7.36
C ILE A 139 8.97 -9.27 -5.90
N PHE A 140 8.94 -10.18 -4.92
CA PHE A 140 9.03 -9.85 -3.49
C PHE A 140 10.31 -9.09 -3.09
N GLY A 141 11.47 -9.46 -3.66
CA GLY A 141 12.76 -8.82 -3.43
C GLY A 141 12.85 -7.43 -4.07
N SER A 142 12.21 -7.23 -5.24
CA SER A 142 12.16 -5.91 -5.87
C SER A 142 11.28 -4.94 -5.07
N ILE A 143 10.10 -5.40 -4.60
CA ILE A 143 9.23 -4.64 -3.67
C ILE A 143 10.00 -4.27 -2.39
N LEU A 144 10.64 -5.25 -1.75
CA LEU A 144 11.39 -5.01 -0.51
C LEU A 144 12.51 -3.98 -0.71
N THR A 145 13.18 -4.02 -1.87
CA THR A 145 14.22 -3.07 -2.25
C THR A 145 13.66 -1.67 -2.51
N LYS A 146 12.54 -1.55 -3.23
CA LYS A 146 11.86 -0.25 -3.46
C LYS A 146 11.40 0.36 -2.14
N ILE A 147 10.72 -0.42 -1.29
CA ILE A 147 10.27 0.01 0.04
C ILE A 147 11.43 0.48 0.90
N THR A 148 12.52 -0.31 0.97
CA THR A 148 13.68 0.07 1.80
C THR A 148 14.38 1.32 1.28
N LYS A 149 14.52 1.50 -0.04
CA LYS A 149 15.07 2.71 -0.66
C LYS A 149 14.20 3.94 -0.43
N ASN A 150 12.92 3.90 -0.81
CA ASN A 150 11.96 5.01 -0.71
C ASN A 150 11.79 5.52 0.73
N LEU A 151 12.02 4.65 1.71
CA LEU A 151 11.90 4.98 3.12
C LEU A 151 13.21 5.45 3.79
N SER A 152 14.38 5.04 3.27
CA SER A 152 15.70 5.36 3.85
C SER A 152 16.21 6.78 3.56
N GLY A 153 15.67 7.45 2.55
CA GLY A 153 16.11 8.80 2.19
C GLY A 153 15.38 9.28 0.95
N LEU A 154 14.80 10.49 1.03
CA LEU A 154 14.22 11.17 -0.11
C LEU A 154 15.25 11.29 -1.24
N THR A 155 15.01 10.62 -2.36
CA THR A 155 15.41 11.11 -3.68
C THR A 155 14.23 10.95 -4.61
N GLN A 156 13.66 12.09 -5.00
CA GLN A 156 13.08 12.25 -6.33
C GLN A 156 14.21 11.92 -7.30
N ASP A 157 14.07 10.81 -8.00
CA ASP A 157 14.49 10.65 -9.39
C ASP A 157 13.98 9.28 -9.83
N ASP A 158 12.73 9.26 -10.27
CA ASP A 158 12.27 8.27 -11.24
C ASP A 158 11.63 9.07 -12.39
N GLU A 159 12.49 9.72 -13.16
CA GLU A 159 12.13 10.43 -14.38
C GLU A 159 12.17 9.52 -15.63
N ASN A 160 12.44 8.20 -15.52
CA ASN A 160 12.64 7.37 -16.71
C ASN A 160 12.17 5.91 -16.61
N HIS A 161 10.96 5.68 -16.11
CA HIS A 161 10.19 4.49 -16.52
C HIS A 161 8.84 4.97 -17.05
N PRO A 162 8.40 4.53 -18.26
CA PRO A 162 7.03 4.80 -18.69
C PRO A 162 6.12 4.13 -17.66
N MET A 163 5.54 4.93 -16.76
CA MET A 163 4.58 4.43 -15.80
C MET A 163 3.36 3.97 -16.59
N ASN A 164 3.18 2.67 -16.60
CA ASN A 164 2.09 1.96 -17.23
C ASN A 164 0.86 1.99 -16.31
N ILE A 165 0.49 3.21 -15.88
CA ILE A 165 -0.59 3.52 -14.94
C ILE A 165 -1.69 4.25 -15.71
N SER A 166 -2.95 3.88 -15.49
CA SER A 166 -4.08 4.55 -16.12
C SER A 166 -4.31 5.96 -15.58
N ALA A 167 -5.02 6.80 -16.34
CA ALA A 167 -5.36 8.14 -15.87
C ALA A 167 -6.25 8.13 -14.60
N ALA A 168 -7.07 7.09 -14.44
CA ALA A 168 -7.95 6.94 -13.29
C ALA A 168 -7.16 6.50 -12.05
N GLU A 169 -6.22 5.56 -12.20
CA GLU A 169 -5.30 5.14 -11.14
C GLU A 169 -4.38 6.28 -10.70
N ASP A 170 -3.83 7.07 -11.62
CA ASP A 170 -3.00 8.24 -11.27
C ASP A 170 -3.81 9.29 -10.48
N SER A 171 -5.09 9.47 -10.84
CA SER A 171 -6.02 10.29 -10.08
C SER A 171 -6.27 9.73 -8.67
N ALA A 172 -6.48 8.41 -8.53
CA ALA A 172 -6.63 7.75 -7.23
C ALA A 172 -5.38 7.89 -6.36
N LEU A 173 -4.18 7.66 -6.92
CA LEU A 173 -2.90 7.87 -6.25
C LEU A 173 -2.70 9.33 -5.84
N SER A 174 -3.13 10.28 -6.67
CA SER A 174 -3.08 11.71 -6.35
C SER A 174 -4.01 12.08 -5.20
N GLN A 175 -5.21 11.51 -5.16
CA GLN A 175 -6.15 11.68 -4.04
C GLN A 175 -5.58 11.11 -2.75
N LEU A 176 -5.05 9.88 -2.78
CA LEU A 176 -4.39 9.25 -1.65
C LEU A 176 -3.20 10.08 -1.16
N ARG A 177 -2.33 10.54 -2.07
CA ARG A 177 -1.18 11.39 -1.73
C ARG A 177 -1.63 12.69 -1.06
N SER A 178 -2.75 13.27 -1.47
CA SER A 178 -3.31 14.47 -0.85
C SER A 178 -3.86 14.18 0.55
N ALA A 179 -4.62 13.11 0.71
CA ALA A 179 -5.19 12.68 2.00
C ALA A 179 -4.10 12.32 3.03
N LEU A 180 -2.97 11.78 2.55
CA LEU A 180 -1.85 11.46 3.41
C LEU A 180 -1.01 12.68 3.79
N LYS A 181 -1.28 13.91 3.33
CA LYS A 181 -0.48 15.08 3.74
C LYS A 181 -0.61 15.35 5.24
N PRO A 182 0.46 15.82 5.91
CA PRO A 182 0.46 16.12 7.33
C PRO A 182 -0.36 17.36 7.68
#